data_AF-A0A1H1ATH9-F1
#
_entry.id   AF-A0A1H1ATH9-F1
#
_cell.length_a   1.000
_cell.length_b   1.000
_cell.length_c   1.000
_cell.angle_alpha   90.00
_cell.angle_beta   90.00
_cell.angle_gamma   90.00
#
_symmetry.space_group_name_H-M   'P 1'
#
loop_
_entity.id
_entity.type
_entity.pdbx_description
1 polymer ?
#
loop_
_entity_poly.entity_id
_entity_poly.type
_entity_poly.pdbx_seq_one_letter_code
_entity_poly.pdbx_strand_id
1 'polypeptide(L)'
;MRHLSITYQDGLTQRARSLREHMVGQVYQQGLVEVAGKMDLSPSKLTEKLAGSDSGGKPRALTIDELERYIENGDVSPIHYLIEKYLTCPQAAHSEAIAQLAELAKALPALLERAGVKWP
;
A
#
# COMPACT_ATOMS: atom_id res chain seq x y z
N MET A 1 20.21 7.18 20.80
CA MET A 1 19.30 6.21 20.16
C MET A 1 18.26 6.98 19.36
N ARG A 2 18.07 6.69 18.08
CA ARG A 2 16.98 7.27 17.28
C ARG A 2 15.74 6.39 17.47
N HIS A 3 14.62 6.98 17.85
CA HIS A 3 13.34 6.30 17.97
C HIS A 3 12.56 6.48 16.65
N LEU A 4 12.11 5.37 16.05
CA LEU A 4 11.28 5.39 14.84
C LEU A 4 9.83 5.17 15.27
N SER A 5 8.94 6.11 14.97
CA SER A 5 7.49 5.90 15.12
C SER A 5 6.93 5.55 13.74
N ILE A 6 6.60 4.28 13.53
CA ILE A 6 5.94 3.82 12.30
C ILE A 6 4.44 3.78 12.58
N THR A 7 3.68 4.66 11.93
CA THR A 7 2.23 4.47 11.84
C THR A 7 1.98 3.56 10.65
N TYR A 8 1.72 2.29 10.94
CA TYR A 8 1.52 1.28 9.92
C TYR A 8 0.14 1.46 9.26
N GLN A 9 0.13 1.45 7.93
CA GLN A 9 -1.10 1.51 7.15
C GLN A 9 -1.37 0.11 6.59
N ASP A 10 -2.44 -0.50 7.05
CA ASP A 10 -2.84 -1.84 6.63
C ASP A 10 -3.48 -1.88 5.23
N GLY A 11 -3.38 -3.05 4.61
CA GLY A 11 -4.11 -3.41 3.40
C GLY A 11 -3.53 -2.81 2.11
N LEU A 12 -2.26 -2.41 2.11
CA LEU A 12 -1.59 -1.92 0.91
C LEU A 12 -1.38 -3.06 -0.11
N THR A 13 -1.09 -4.26 0.38
CA THR A 13 -0.88 -5.44 -0.48
C THR A 13 -2.19 -6.00 -1.05
N GLN A 14 -3.32 -5.68 -0.43
CA GLN A 14 -4.65 -6.06 -0.92
C GLN A 14 -5.08 -5.23 -2.13
N ARG A 15 -4.58 -3.99 -2.22
CA ARG A 15 -4.96 -3.02 -3.27
C ARG A 15 -4.01 -3.05 -4.47
N ALA A 16 -2.80 -3.57 -4.31
CA ALA A 16 -1.77 -3.59 -5.35
C ALA A 16 -0.96 -4.89 -5.35
N ARG A 17 -0.82 -5.51 -6.52
CA ARG A 17 -0.10 -6.78 -6.71
C ARG A 17 1.42 -6.60 -6.69
N SER A 18 1.89 -5.39 -6.96
CA SER A 18 3.30 -5.02 -6.94
C SER A 18 3.53 -3.64 -6.34
N LEU A 19 4.76 -3.40 -5.86
CA LEU A 19 5.19 -2.08 -5.37
C LEU A 19 4.96 -0.99 -6.44
N ARG A 20 5.27 -1.31 -7.69
CA ARG A 20 5.06 -0.40 -8.83
C ARG A 20 3.60 -0.02 -9.01
N GLU A 21 2.67 -0.98 -8.89
CA GLU A 21 1.23 -0.73 -8.98
C GLU A 21 0.73 0.11 -7.80
N HIS A 22 1.27 -0.12 -6.59
CA HIS A 22 0.98 0.72 -5.43
C HIS A 22 1.42 2.16 -5.67
N MET A 23 2.65 2.35 -6.15
CA MET A 23 3.19 3.68 -6.50
C MET A 23 2.38 4.37 -7.59
N VAL A 24 1.88 3.64 -8.60
CA VAL A 24 0.98 4.20 -9.61
C VAL A 24 -0.23 4.86 -8.94
N GLY A 25 -0.91 4.15 -8.04
CA GLY A 25 -2.07 4.68 -7.32
C GLY A 25 -1.72 5.93 -6.51
N GLN A 26 -0.59 5.93 -5.81
CA GLN A 26 -0.14 7.07 -5.01
C GLN A 26 0.24 8.30 -5.87
N VAL A 27 0.96 8.09 -6.97
CA VAL A 27 1.34 9.15 -7.91
C VAL A 27 0.11 9.85 -8.48
N TYR A 28 -0.92 9.09 -8.86
CA TYR A 28 -2.16 9.67 -9.38
C TYR A 28 -2.98 10.38 -8.30
N GLN A 29 -2.97 9.89 -7.05
CA GLN A 29 -3.64 10.55 -5.93
C GLN A 29 -2.98 11.89 -5.55
N GLN A 30 -1.65 11.94 -5.57
CA GLN A 30 -0.87 13.15 -5.25
C GLN A 30 -0.78 14.12 -6.42
N GLY A 31 -0.98 13.64 -7.65
CA GLY A 31 -0.89 14.42 -8.88
C GLY A 31 0.40 14.13 -9.66
N LEU A 32 0.25 13.56 -10.86
CA LEU A 32 1.36 13.11 -11.70
C LEU A 32 2.39 14.21 -11.99
N VAL A 33 1.93 15.42 -12.32
CA VAL A 33 2.81 16.55 -12.67
C VAL A 33 3.64 17.02 -11.47
N GLU A 34 3.02 17.07 -10.30
CA GLU A 34 3.70 17.48 -9.07
C GLU A 34 4.78 16.47 -8.68
N VAL A 35 4.44 15.19 -8.67
CA VAL A 35 5.37 14.11 -8.32
C VAL A 35 6.52 14.04 -9.33
N ALA A 36 6.22 14.13 -10.63
CA ALA A 36 7.25 14.15 -11.67
C ALA A 36 8.23 15.31 -11.48
N GLY A 37 7.71 16.52 -11.17
CA GLY A 37 8.54 17.69 -10.89
C GLY A 37 9.47 17.50 -9.69
N LYS A 38 8.95 16.93 -8.59
CA LYS A 38 9.77 16.62 -7.40
C LYS A 38 10.85 15.57 -7.68
N MET A 39 10.60 14.65 -8.60
CA MET A 39 11.57 13.62 -9.00
C MET A 39 12.58 14.07 -10.05
N ASP A 40 12.48 15.30 -10.56
CA ASP A 40 13.24 15.80 -11.72
C ASP A 40 13.01 14.95 -12.98
N LEU A 41 11.74 14.59 -13.22
CA LEU A 41 11.29 13.82 -14.37
C LEU A 41 10.18 14.59 -15.11
N SER A 42 10.07 14.34 -16.42
CA SER A 42 8.86 14.76 -17.13
C SER A 42 7.69 13.84 -16.76
N PRO A 43 6.43 14.32 -16.79
CA PRO A 43 5.26 13.50 -16.51
C PRO A 43 5.21 12.22 -17.37
N SER A 44 5.53 12.35 -18.65
CA SER A 44 5.59 11.21 -19.58
C SER A 44 6.62 10.16 -19.14
N LYS A 45 7.85 10.60 -18.79
CA LYS A 45 8.92 9.69 -18.37
C LYS A 45 8.57 8.97 -17.07
N LEU A 46 7.90 9.64 -16.13
CA LEU A 46 7.40 9.01 -14.92
C LEU A 46 6.32 7.97 -15.23
N THR A 47 5.36 8.29 -16.10
CA THR A 47 4.33 7.33 -16.53
C THR A 47 4.93 6.10 -17.21
N GLU A 48 5.90 6.26 -18.12
CA GLU A 48 6.54 5.12 -18.79
C GLU A 48 7.27 4.20 -17.80
N LYS A 49 7.96 4.78 -16.81
CA LYS A 49 8.63 4.01 -15.74
C LYS A 49 7.63 3.27 -14.85
N LEU A 50 6.53 3.94 -14.49
CA LEU A 50 5.46 3.35 -13.71
C LEU A 50 4.67 2.30 -14.50
N ALA A 51 4.56 2.44 -15.82
CA ALA A 51 3.95 1.45 -16.71
C ALA A 51 4.85 0.23 -16.94
N GLY A 52 6.16 0.40 -16.82
CA GLY A 52 7.15 -0.65 -17.08
C GLY A 52 7.63 -0.68 -18.55
N SER A 53 7.12 0.23 -19.39
CA SER A 53 7.42 0.31 -20.81
C SER A 53 7.22 1.73 -21.34
N ASP A 54 7.97 2.10 -22.36
CA ASP A 54 7.72 3.33 -23.12
C ASP A 54 6.58 3.17 -24.14
N SER A 55 6.23 4.27 -24.79
CA SER A 55 5.19 4.32 -25.83
C SER A 55 5.48 3.40 -27.03
N GLY A 56 6.74 2.98 -27.23
CA GLY A 56 7.16 2.03 -28.25
C GLY A 56 7.24 0.58 -27.76
N GLY A 57 6.77 0.30 -26.54
CA GLY A 57 6.80 -1.03 -25.92
C GLY A 57 8.16 -1.46 -25.39
N LYS A 58 9.17 -0.59 -25.39
CA LYS A 58 10.49 -0.94 -24.84
C LYS A 58 10.43 -0.89 -23.31
N PRO A 59 11.01 -1.85 -22.59
CA PRO A 59 11.00 -1.86 -21.14
C PRO A 59 11.61 -0.59 -20.53
N ARG A 60 10.92 -0.01 -19.55
CA ARG A 60 11.38 1.12 -18.74
C ARG A 60 11.23 0.77 -17.28
N ALA A 61 12.36 0.61 -16.60
CA ALA A 61 12.37 0.32 -15.17
C ALA A 61 12.42 1.62 -14.35
N LEU A 62 11.78 1.58 -13.19
CA LEU A 62 12.11 2.45 -12.06
C LEU A 62 13.37 1.88 -11.40
N THR A 63 14.40 2.70 -11.25
CA THR A 63 15.62 2.34 -10.54
C THR A 63 15.42 2.44 -9.02
N ILE A 64 16.32 1.85 -8.24
CA ILE A 64 16.29 2.00 -6.78
C ILE A 64 16.56 3.45 -6.38
N ASP A 65 17.48 4.14 -7.06
CA ASP A 65 17.75 5.56 -6.81
C ASP A 65 16.51 6.44 -7.04
N GLU A 66 15.71 6.13 -8.06
CA GLU A 66 14.44 6.81 -8.31
C GLU A 66 13.37 6.47 -7.27
N LEU A 67 13.39 5.25 -6.73
CA LEU A 67 12.53 4.87 -5.60
C LEU A 67 12.91 5.63 -4.34
N GLU A 68 14.20 5.74 -4.03
CA GLU A 68 14.68 6.53 -2.89
C GLU A 68 14.29 8.00 -3.03
N ARG A 69 14.50 8.59 -4.21
CA ARG A 69 14.05 9.95 -4.51
C ARG A 69 12.54 10.12 -4.38
N TYR A 70 11.75 9.13 -4.79
CA TYR A 70 10.30 9.15 -4.60
C TYR A 70 9.94 9.20 -3.11
N ILE A 71 10.61 8.40 -2.27
CA ILE A 71 10.37 8.35 -0.82
C ILE A 71 10.78 9.64 -0.14
N GLU A 72 11.90 10.25 -0.55
CA GLU A 72 12.37 11.55 -0.06
C GLU A 72 11.33 12.67 -0.27
N ASN A 73 10.46 12.53 -1.27
CA ASN A 73 9.38 13.48 -1.54
C ASN A 73 8.21 13.41 -0.53
N GLY A 74 8.27 12.51 0.44
CA GLY A 74 7.36 12.43 1.58
C GLY A 74 6.41 11.24 1.59
N ASP A 75 6.35 10.46 0.52
CA ASP A 75 5.54 9.24 0.49
C ASP A 75 6.36 8.01 0.90
N VAL A 76 6.19 7.61 2.17
CA VAL A 76 6.83 6.42 2.75
C VAL A 76 6.01 5.14 2.56
N SER A 77 4.83 5.21 1.93
CA SER A 77 3.98 4.04 1.70
C SER A 77 4.63 2.92 0.87
N PRO A 78 5.61 3.17 -0.05
CA PRO A 78 6.37 2.10 -0.69
C PRO A 78 7.12 1.21 0.31
N ILE A 79 7.65 1.79 1.39
CA ILE A 79 8.33 1.05 2.45
C ILE A 79 7.29 0.21 3.22
N HIS A 80 6.15 0.81 3.59
CA HIS A 80 5.09 0.10 4.30
C HIS A 80 4.54 -1.07 3.47
N TYR A 81 4.41 -0.91 2.15
CA TYR A 81 4.03 -1.98 1.23
C TYR A 81 5.03 -3.15 1.29
N LEU A 82 6.34 -2.87 1.27
CA LEU A 82 7.36 -3.91 1.33
C LEU A 82 7.39 -4.62 2.69
N ILE A 83 7.21 -3.87 3.78
CA ILE A 83 7.09 -4.42 5.14
C ILE A 83 5.86 -5.32 5.22
N GLU A 84 4.69 -4.84 4.79
CA GLU A 84 3.45 -5.63 4.76
C GLU A 84 3.63 -6.89 3.92
N LYS A 85 4.28 -6.79 2.76
CA LYS A 85 4.42 -7.91 1.82
C LYS A 85 5.41 -8.99 2.25
N TYR A 86 6.50 -8.60 2.91
CA TYR A 86 7.64 -9.50 3.12
C TYR A 86 8.01 -9.70 4.60
N LEU A 87 7.60 -8.80 5.50
CA LEU A 87 7.94 -8.86 6.93
C LEU A 87 6.75 -9.19 7.84
N THR A 88 5.52 -9.27 7.33
CA THR A 88 4.42 -9.83 8.11
C THR A 88 4.59 -11.33 8.26
N CYS A 89 4.69 -11.80 9.50
CA CYS A 89 4.69 -13.24 9.78
C CYS A 89 3.29 -13.82 9.50
N PRO A 90 3.17 -14.94 8.75
CA PRO A 90 1.90 -15.62 8.53
C PRO A 90 1.17 -15.96 9.84
N GLN A 91 1.92 -16.25 10.90
CA GLN A 91 1.40 -16.52 12.24
C GLN A 91 0.76 -15.28 12.89
N ALA A 92 1.33 -14.09 12.65
CA ALA A 92 0.77 -12.84 13.13
C ALA A 92 -0.54 -12.51 12.42
N ALA A 93 -0.58 -12.63 11.09
CA ALA A 93 -1.78 -12.42 10.29
C ALA A 93 -2.93 -13.39 10.68
N HIS A 94 -2.62 -14.66 10.93
CA HIS A 94 -3.60 -15.64 11.40
C HIS A 94 -4.13 -15.30 12.81
N SER A 95 -3.24 -14.92 13.73
CA SER A 95 -3.62 -14.51 15.08
C SER A 95 -4.52 -13.27 15.07
N GLU A 96 -4.21 -12.30 14.20
CA GLU A 96 -4.98 -11.07 14.07
C GLU A 96 -6.35 -11.32 13.44
N ALA A 97 -6.43 -12.20 12.43
CA ALA A 97 -7.70 -12.64 11.85
C ALA A 97 -8.58 -13.37 12.89
N ILE A 98 -8.00 -14.23 13.73
CA ILE A 98 -8.72 -14.87 14.83
C ILE A 98 -9.20 -13.84 15.85
N ALA A 99 -8.38 -12.84 16.19
CA ALA A 99 -8.77 -11.79 17.12
C ALA A 99 -9.94 -10.96 16.56
N GLN A 100 -9.89 -10.55 15.29
CA GLN A 100 -10.99 -9.85 14.62
C GLN A 100 -12.27 -10.69 14.57
N LEU A 101 -12.15 -11.99 14.26
CA LEU A 101 -13.29 -12.92 14.29
C LEU A 101 -13.89 -13.03 15.69
N ALA A 102 -13.06 -13.09 16.73
CA ALA A 102 -13.50 -13.15 18.12
C ALA A 102 -14.25 -11.88 18.54
N GLU A 103 -13.79 -10.70 18.12
CA GLU A 103 -14.50 -9.44 18.38
C GLU A 103 -15.84 -9.36 17.64
N LEU A 104 -15.89 -9.78 16.38
CA LEU A 104 -17.14 -9.87 15.63
C LEU A 104 -18.11 -10.86 16.27
N ALA A 105 -17.62 -12.03 16.72
CA ALA A 105 -18.43 -13.03 17.41
C ALA A 105 -19.02 -12.52 18.72
N LYS A 106 -18.31 -11.65 19.47
CA LYS A 106 -18.84 -10.99 20.67
C LYS A 106 -19.93 -9.98 20.33
N ALA A 107 -19.79 -9.24 19.23
CA ALA A 107 -20.75 -8.23 18.80
C ALA A 107 -22.00 -8.83 18.13
N LEU A 108 -21.88 -10.04 17.59
CA LEU A 108 -22.91 -10.69 16.76
C LEU A 108 -24.26 -10.91 17.48
N PRO A 109 -24.33 -11.39 18.75
CA PRO A 109 -25.61 -11.62 19.43
C PRO A 109 -26.45 -10.35 19.55
N ALA A 110 -25.83 -9.24 19.96
CA ALA A 110 -26.52 -7.96 20.12
C ALA A 110 -27.02 -7.39 18.77
N LEU A 111 -26.27 -7.61 17.69
CA LEU A 111 -26.70 -7.21 16.35
C LEU A 111 -27.85 -8.06 15.83
N LEU A 112 -27.85 -9.37 16.11
CA LEU A 112 -28.90 -10.29 15.71
C LEU A 112 -30.21 -10.02 16.48
N GLU A 113 -30.14 -9.72 17.78
CA GLU A 113 -31.30 -9.29 18.57
C GLU A 113 -31.93 -8.02 17.99
N ARG A 114 -31.12 -7.02 17.63
CA ARG A 114 -31.59 -5.78 16.99
C ARG A 114 -32.19 -6.03 15.60
N ALA A 115 -31.70 -7.03 14.88
CA ALA A 115 -32.22 -7.43 13.58
C ALA A 115 -33.46 -8.34 13.67
N GLY A 116 -33.88 -8.73 14.88
CA GLY A 116 -35.02 -9.64 15.09
C GLY A 116 -34.75 -11.09 14.69
N VAL A 117 -33.49 -11.47 14.51
CA VAL A 117 -33.07 -12.83 14.12
C VAL A 117 -32.73 -13.62 15.39
N LYS A 118 -33.45 -14.72 15.64
CA LYS A 118 -33.13 -15.63 16.75
C LYS A 118 -31.92 -16.49 16.39
N TRP A 119 -30.85 -16.34 17.17
CA TRP A 119 -29.65 -17.20 17.13
C TRP A 119 -29.80 -18.33 18.17
N PRO A 120 -29.33 -19.57 17.90
CA PRO A 120 -29.32 -20.65 18.88
C PRO A 120 -28.33 -20.43 20.03
#